data_AF-F9DF16-F1
#
_entry.id   AF-F9DF16-F1
#
_cell.length_a   1.000
_cell.length_b   1.000
_cell.length_c   1.000
_cell.angle_alpha   90.00
_cell.angle_beta   90.00
_cell.angle_gamma   90.00
#
_symmetry.space_group_name_H-M   'P 1'
#
loop_
_entity.id
_entity.type
_entity.pdbx_description
1 polymer ?
#
loop_
_entity_poly.entity_id
_entity_poly.type
_entity_poly.pdbx_seq_one_letter_code
_entity_poly.pdbx_strand_id
1 'polypeptide(L)'
;MKLTKIYQTLEHRNNNEEIENHGPYFCSLFYENKKIKTGAKTPWLGEGYYFWDTRLENAKWWGETIYKSKGYVICQTLYDAHSPLLYDLLGDLKSFDEFVSLAEEIKKKNKKKKLVSLLFFNI
;
A
#
# COMPACT_ATOMS: atom_id res chain seq x y z
N MET A 1 18.48 10.32 7.40
CA MET A 1 17.84 10.04 6.11
C MET A 1 18.42 8.78 5.51
N LYS A 2 17.60 7.75 5.29
CA LYS A 2 17.96 6.52 4.56
C LYS A 2 17.02 6.42 3.36
N LEU A 3 17.53 6.75 2.18
CA LEU A 3 16.75 6.65 0.94
C LEU A 3 16.55 5.19 0.56
N THR A 4 15.29 4.76 0.52
CA THR A 4 14.91 3.40 0.18
C THR A 4 14.01 3.41 -1.05
N LYS A 5 14.26 2.47 -1.97
CA LYS A 5 13.48 2.32 -3.20
C LYS A 5 12.14 1.67 -2.90
N ILE A 6 11.10 2.26 -3.45
CA ILE A 6 9.73 1.77 -3.37
C ILE A 6 9.08 1.80 -4.75
N TYR A 7 8.11 0.91 -4.95
CA TYR A 7 7.53 0.64 -6.25
C TYR A 7 6.01 0.72 -6.22
N GLN A 8 5.41 1.52 -7.08
CA GLN A 8 3.95 1.53 -7.29
C GLN A 8 3.62 0.80 -8.59
N THR A 9 2.84 -0.28 -8.50
CA THR A 9 2.35 -1.01 -9.68
C THR A 9 1.01 -0.44 -10.13
N LEU A 10 0.90 -0.05 -11.40
CA LEU A 10 -0.32 0.53 -11.99
C LEU A 10 -0.76 -0.27 -13.22
N GLU A 11 -2.06 -0.23 -13.52
CA GLU A 11 -2.64 -0.73 -14.76
C GLU A 11 -2.05 0.04 -15.95
N HIS A 12 -1.57 -0.66 -16.99
CA HIS A 12 -1.06 0.03 -18.18
C HIS A 12 -2.21 0.58 -19.02
N ARG A 13 -2.23 1.90 -19.24
CA ARG A 13 -3.26 2.60 -20.02
C ARG A 13 -2.68 3.45 -21.16
N ASN A 14 -1.47 3.13 -21.62
CA ASN A 14 -0.74 3.88 -22.65
C ASN A 14 -0.56 5.38 -22.31
N ASN A 15 -0.39 5.72 -21.02
CA ASN A 15 -0.33 7.09 -20.50
C ASN A 15 0.96 7.37 -19.71
N ASN A 16 2.10 6.84 -20.19
CA ASN A 16 3.37 6.88 -19.45
C ASN A 16 3.80 8.31 -19.06
N GLU A 17 3.65 9.29 -19.95
CA GLU A 17 3.99 10.69 -19.68
C GLU A 17 3.12 11.29 -18.56
N GLU A 18 1.83 10.94 -18.51
CA GLU A 18 0.93 11.38 -17.45
C GLU A 18 1.32 10.79 -16.10
N ILE A 19 1.71 9.51 -16.10
CA ILE A 19 2.22 8.79 -14.92
C ILE A 19 3.51 9.43 -14.38
N GLU A 20 4.45 9.77 -15.26
CA GLU A 20 5.70 10.42 -14.87
C GLU A 20 5.48 11.81 -14.28
N ASN A 21 4.51 12.56 -14.80
CA ASN A 21 4.24 13.94 -14.38
C ASN A 21 3.39 14.06 -13.10
N HIS A 22 2.51 13.09 -12.82
CA HIS A 22 1.51 13.21 -11.74
C HIS A 22 1.60 12.12 -10.67
N GLY A 23 2.44 11.10 -10.87
CA GLY A 23 2.68 10.07 -9.87
C GLY A 23 3.31 10.63 -8.59
N PRO A 24 3.19 9.93 -7.45
CA PRO A 24 2.46 8.67 -7.25
C PRO A 24 0.94 8.87 -7.17
N TYR A 25 0.17 7.80 -7.46
CA TYR A 25 -1.30 7.87 -7.43
C TYR A 25 -1.90 7.42 -6.11
N PHE A 26 -2.86 8.21 -5.62
CA PHE A 26 -3.65 7.89 -4.45
C PHE A 26 -4.73 6.84 -4.77
N CYS A 27 -4.78 5.78 -3.99
CA CYS A 27 -5.82 4.76 -4.09
C CYS A 27 -7.03 5.17 -3.25
N SER A 28 -7.97 5.89 -3.87
CA SER A 28 -9.27 6.21 -3.25
C SER A 28 -10.26 5.05 -3.33
N LEU A 29 -11.22 5.00 -2.41
CA LEU A 29 -12.33 4.05 -2.36
C LEU A 29 -13.39 4.35 -3.42
N PHE A 30 -13.56 5.63 -3.77
CA PHE A 30 -14.57 6.09 -4.71
C PHE A 30 -13.94 6.57 -6.03
N TYR A 31 -14.64 6.33 -7.14
CA TYR A 31 -14.44 7.07 -8.38
C TYR A 31 -14.96 8.51 -8.23
N GLU A 32 -14.60 9.42 -9.15
CA GLU A 32 -15.09 10.80 -9.18
C GLU A 32 -16.62 10.89 -9.20
N ASN A 33 -17.28 9.94 -9.87
CA ASN A 33 -18.74 9.83 -9.91
C ASN A 33 -19.36 9.22 -8.62
N LYS A 34 -18.59 9.14 -7.52
CA LYS A 34 -18.98 8.59 -6.21
C LYS A 34 -19.34 7.11 -6.19
N LYS A 35 -19.08 6.35 -7.27
CA LYS A 35 -19.22 4.88 -7.25
C LYS A 35 -18.06 4.24 -6.49
N ILE A 36 -18.36 3.21 -5.71
CA ILE A 36 -17.34 2.43 -4.98
C ILE A 36 -16.51 1.61 -5.97
N LYS A 37 -15.19 1.65 -5.82
CA LYS A 37 -14.26 0.81 -6.59
C LYS A 37 -14.30 -0.63 -6.10
N THR A 38 -14.32 -1.58 -7.03
CA THR A 38 -14.33 -3.02 -6.76
C THR A 38 -13.12 -3.73 -7.39
N GLY A 39 -12.77 -4.90 -6.86
CA GLY A 39 -11.68 -5.74 -7.38
C GLY A 39 -10.30 -5.12 -7.22
N ALA A 40 -9.48 -5.17 -8.27
CA ALA A 40 -8.10 -4.66 -8.29
C ALA A 40 -7.95 -3.17 -7.94
N LYS A 41 -9.04 -2.41 -8.01
CA LYS A 41 -9.07 -0.96 -7.75
C LYS A 41 -9.56 -0.62 -6.33
N THR A 42 -9.97 -1.62 -5.55
CA THR A 42 -10.40 -1.42 -4.17
C THR A 42 -9.17 -1.23 -3.27
N PRO A 43 -9.12 -0.17 -2.44
CA PRO A 43 -8.07 -0.04 -1.44
C PRO A 43 -8.16 -1.18 -0.41
N TRP A 44 -7.02 -1.81 -0.11
CA TRP A 44 -6.95 -3.00 0.77
C TRP A 44 -6.99 -2.66 2.25
N LEU A 45 -6.27 -1.61 2.66
CA LEU A 45 -6.11 -1.16 4.04
C LEU A 45 -6.72 0.24 4.27
N GLY A 46 -7.62 0.67 3.37
CA GLY A 46 -8.19 2.01 3.36
C GLY A 46 -7.52 2.93 2.34
N GLU A 47 -8.01 4.16 2.22
CA GLU A 47 -7.51 5.06 1.18
C GLU A 47 -6.07 5.50 1.47
N GLY A 48 -5.22 5.52 0.44
CA GLY A 48 -3.80 5.80 0.65
C GLY A 48 -2.92 5.55 -0.57
N TYR A 49 -1.63 5.80 -0.41
CA TYR A 49 -0.62 5.42 -1.38
C TYR A 49 -0.07 4.03 -1.05
N TYR A 50 -0.08 3.15 -2.04
CA TYR A 50 0.37 1.76 -1.89
C TYR A 50 1.66 1.55 -2.67
N PHE A 51 2.65 1.01 -1.98
CA PHE A 51 3.95 0.72 -2.54
C PHE A 51 4.45 -0.67 -2.11
N TRP A 52 5.23 -1.29 -2.97
CA TRP A 52 6.08 -2.42 -2.65
C TRP A 52 7.45 -1.91 -2.20
N ASP A 53 7.87 -2.37 -1.02
CA ASP A 53 9.20 -2.14 -0.46
C ASP A 53 10.24 -3.09 -1.09
N THR A 54 11.45 -2.57 -1.37
CA THR A 54 12.73 -3.24 -1.69
C THR A 54 12.77 -4.25 -2.85
N ARG A 55 11.79 -5.16 -2.95
CA ARG A 55 11.71 -6.26 -3.92
C ARG A 55 10.84 -5.88 -5.10
N LEU A 56 11.48 -5.52 -6.21
CA LEU A 56 10.82 -5.26 -7.49
C LEU A 56 10.01 -6.48 -7.97
N GLU A 57 10.44 -7.68 -7.61
CA GLU A 57 9.83 -8.97 -7.94
C GLU A 57 8.40 -9.06 -7.40
N ASN A 58 8.14 -8.53 -6.20
CA ASN A 58 6.80 -8.50 -5.63
C ASN A 58 5.88 -7.57 -6.43
N ALA A 59 6.41 -6.43 -6.88
CA ALA A 59 5.69 -5.48 -7.72
C ALA A 59 5.36 -6.07 -9.10
N LYS A 60 6.28 -6.86 -9.69
CA LYS A 60 6.08 -7.62 -10.94
C LYS A 60 5.04 -8.71 -10.77
N TRP A 61 5.19 -9.56 -9.75
CA TRP A 61 4.25 -10.64 -9.43
C TRP A 61 2.82 -10.09 -9.25
N TRP A 62 2.68 -8.97 -8.55
CA TRP A 62 1.40 -8.29 -8.40
C TRP A 62 0.82 -7.86 -9.76
N GLY A 63 1.64 -7.20 -10.59
CA GLY A 63 1.24 -6.76 -11.92
C GLY A 63 0.77 -7.91 -12.80
N GLU A 64 1.51 -9.01 -12.81
CA GLU A 64 1.18 -10.23 -13.55
C GLU A 64 -0.08 -10.93 -13.00
N THR A 65 -0.27 -10.92 -11.69
CA THR A 65 -1.41 -11.59 -11.05
C THR A 65 -2.71 -10.80 -11.24
N ILE A 66 -2.64 -9.47 -11.12
CA ILE A 66 -3.80 -8.59 -11.03
C ILE A 66 -4.18 -7.96 -12.38
N TYR A 67 -3.20 -7.61 -13.22
CA TYR A 67 -3.43 -6.92 -14.50
C TYR A 67 -3.25 -7.80 -15.74
N LYS A 68 -3.35 -9.13 -15.60
CA LYS A 68 -3.13 -10.17 -16.64
C LYS A 68 -3.38 -9.74 -18.10
N SER A 69 -4.59 -9.28 -18.43
CA SER A 69 -4.98 -8.97 -19.81
C SER A 69 -4.76 -7.51 -20.23
N LYS A 70 -4.44 -6.63 -19.28
CA LYS A 70 -4.36 -5.19 -19.50
C LYS A 70 -2.93 -4.66 -19.55
N GLY A 71 -1.99 -5.46 -19.06
CA GLY A 71 -0.62 -5.03 -18.84
C GLY A 71 -0.49 -4.13 -17.61
N TYR A 72 0.75 -3.90 -17.20
CA TYR A 72 1.06 -3.09 -16.04
C TYR A 72 2.34 -2.29 -16.25
N VAL A 73 2.47 -1.23 -15.47
CA VAL A 73 3.71 -0.46 -15.33
C VAL A 73 4.12 -0.43 -13.87
N ILE A 74 5.42 -0.34 -13.62
CA ILE A 74 5.97 -0.17 -12.28
C ILE A 74 6.71 1.15 -12.22
N CYS A 75 6.22 2.06 -11.37
CA CYS A 75 6.86 3.33 -11.10
C CYS A 75 7.77 3.16 -9.89
N GLN A 76 9.01 3.62 -9.99
CA GLN A 76 9.96 3.61 -8.88
C GLN A 76 10.09 5.01 -8.29
N THR A 77 10.10 5.12 -6.97
CA THR A 77 10.48 6.35 -6.27
C THR A 77 11.31 6.02 -5.02
N LEU A 78 11.69 7.05 -4.28
CA LEU A 78 12.48 6.96 -3.05
C LEU A 78 11.68 7.56 -1.89
N TYR A 79 11.85 7.00 -0.70
CA TYR A 79 11.37 7.59 0.55
C TYR A 79 12.45 7.55 1.64
N ASP A 80 12.31 8.39 2.67
CA ASP A 80 13.17 8.33 3.85
C ASP A 80 12.66 7.28 4.83
N ALA A 81 13.33 6.13 4.85
CA ALA A 81 13.01 5.02 5.74
C ALA A 81 13.35 5.31 7.23
N HIS A 82 14.07 6.39 7.52
CA HIS A 82 14.32 6.83 8.90
C HIS A 82 13.48 8.07 9.28
N SER A 83 12.44 8.38 8.50
CA SER A 83 11.51 9.46 8.84
C SER A 83 10.84 9.16 10.17
N PRO A 84 10.79 10.11 11.13
CA PRO A 84 10.04 9.93 12.38
C PRO A 84 8.52 9.84 12.17
N LEU A 85 8.05 10.13 10.95
CA LEU A 85 6.64 9.98 10.55
C LEU A 85 6.34 8.57 10.00
N LEU A 86 7.37 7.73 9.82
CA LEU A 86 7.19 6.35 9.40
C LEU A 86 6.92 5.48 10.63
N TYR A 87 5.84 4.72 10.56
CA TYR A 87 5.52 3.73 11.57
C TYR A 87 6.10 2.37 11.17
N ASP A 88 7.36 2.11 11.57
CA ASP A 88 8.08 0.90 11.22
C ASP A 88 7.72 -0.25 12.17
N LEU A 89 6.90 -1.17 11.68
CA LEU A 89 6.44 -2.34 12.45
C LEU A 89 7.40 -3.54 12.39
N LEU A 90 8.51 -3.44 11.65
CA LEU A 90 9.47 -4.52 11.47
C LEU A 90 10.84 -4.20 12.09
N GLY A 91 11.33 -2.97 11.89
CA GLY A 91 12.64 -2.52 12.36
C GLY A 91 12.62 -1.79 13.71
N ASP A 92 11.47 -1.23 14.12
CA ASP A 92 11.31 -0.55 15.41
C ASP A 92 10.30 -1.28 16.31
N LEU A 93 10.82 -2.03 17.29
CA LEU A 93 10.00 -2.77 18.25
C LEU A 93 9.11 -1.86 19.10
N LYS A 94 9.49 -0.60 19.32
CA LYS A 94 8.67 0.35 20.08
C LYS A 94 7.41 0.74 19.29
N SER A 95 7.56 1.02 17.99
CA SER A 95 6.42 1.26 17.09
C SER A 95 5.54 0.02 16.98
N PHE A 96 6.13 -1.18 16.95
CA PHE A 96 5.36 -2.42 16.98
C PHE A 96 4.54 -2.59 18.26
N ASP A 97 5.14 -2.37 19.43
CA ASP A 97 4.44 -2.50 20.72
C ASP A 97 3.29 -1.50 20.85
N GLU A 98 3.51 -0.25 20.42
CA GLU A 98 2.47 0.78 20.39
C GLU A 98 1.35 0.41 19.41
N PHE A 99 1.67 -0.13 18.22
CA PHE A 99 0.68 -0.63 17.28
C PHE A 99 -0.22 -1.70 17.90
N VAL A 100 0.38 -2.69 18.57
CA VAL A 100 -0.34 -3.78 19.24
C VAL A 100 -1.22 -3.23 20.35
N SER A 101 -0.69 -2.31 21.18
CA SER A 101 -1.45 -1.66 22.25
C SER A 101 -2.69 -0.93 21.71
N LEU A 102 -2.53 -0.15 20.65
CA LEU A 102 -3.63 0.55 19.98
C LEU A 102 -4.67 -0.44 19.42
N ALA A 103 -4.22 -1.52 18.78
CA ALA A 103 -5.10 -2.56 18.25
C ALA A 103 -5.92 -3.22 19.38
N GLU A 104 -5.31 -3.49 20.53
CA GLU A 104 -6.01 -4.02 21.70
C GLU A 104 -7.04 -3.04 22.28
N GLU A 105 -6.71 -1.74 22.36
CA GLU A 105 -7.66 -0.73 22.83
C GLU A 105 -8.88 -0.62 21.92
N ILE A 106 -8.66 -0.60 20.60
CA ILE A 106 -9.75 -0.56 19.62
C ILE A 106 -10.61 -1.82 19.77
N LYS A 107 -10.01 -2.99 20.01
CA LYS A 107 -10.73 -4.25 20.24
C LYS A 107 -11.59 -4.19 21.50
N LYS A 108 -11.09 -3.59 22.59
CA LYS A 108 -11.85 -3.42 23.85
C LYS A 108 -13.06 -2.49 23.66
N LYS A 109 -12.91 -1.43 22.85
CA LYS A 109 -13.97 -0.45 22.55
C LYS A 109 -15.02 -1.01 21.57
N ASN A 110 -14.61 -1.82 20.58
CA ASN A 110 -15.49 -2.43 19.60
C ASN A 110 -15.97 -3.83 20.03
N LYS A 111 -17.12 -3.92 20.72
CA LYS A 111 -17.79 -5.19 21.09
C LYS A 111 -18.32 -6.02 19.89
N LYS A 112 -18.12 -5.58 18.64
CA LYS A 112 -18.58 -6.29 17.44
C LYS A 112 -17.41 -6.64 16.50
N LYS A 113 -17.20 -7.96 16.36
CA LYS A 113 -16.51 -8.76 15.32
C LYS A 113 -15.16 -8.27 14.75
N LYS A 114 -14.15 -9.14 14.97
CA LYS A 114 -12.87 -9.29 14.24
C LYS A 114 -12.25 -7.99 13.70
N LEU A 115 -11.41 -7.37 14.51
CA LEU A 115 -10.22 -6.71 13.96
C LEU A 115 -9.43 -7.78 13.22
N VAL A 116 -9.39 -7.68 11.90
CA VAL A 116 -8.42 -8.41 11.10
C VAL A 116 -7.09 -7.73 11.39
N SER A 117 -6.34 -8.25 12.36
CA SER A 117 -4.91 -7.99 12.45
C SER A 117 -4.29 -8.60 11.19
N LEU A 118 -4.13 -7.79 10.16
CA LEU A 118 -3.45 -8.20 8.94
C LEU A 118 -1.93 -8.18 9.23
N LEU A 119 -1.49 -9.15 10.04
CA LEU A 119 -0.09 -9.52 10.13
C LEU A 119 0.24 -10.25 8.82
N PHE A 120 0.79 -9.53 7.84
CA PHE A 120 1.45 -10.17 6.71
C PHE A 120 2.75 -10.82 7.23
N PHE A 121 2.63 -12.05 7.70
CA PHE A 121 3.72 -13.02 7.71
C PHE A 121 3.24 -14.24 6.93
N ASN A 122 3.66 -14.33 5.66
CA ASN A 122 4.55 -15.39 5.20
C ASN A 122 4.73 -15.30 3.67
N ILE A 123 5.98 -15.02 3.32
CA ILE A 123 6.83 -15.63 2.28
C ILE A 123 6.16 -16.03 0.97
#